data_AF-A0A4Y2DEY4-F1
#
_entry.id   AF-A0A4Y2DEY4-F1
#
_cell.length_a   1.000
_cell.length_b   1.000
_cell.length_c   1.000
_cell.angle_alpha   90.00
_cell.angle_beta   90.00
_cell.angle_gamma   90.00
#
_symmetry.space_group_name_H-M   'P 1'
#
loop_
_entity.id
_entity.type
_entity.pdbx_description
1 polymer ?
#
loop_
_entity_poly.entity_id
_entity_poly.type
_entity_poly.pdbx_seq_one_letter_code
_entity_poly.pdbx_strand_id
1 'polypeptide(L)'
;VHDKYKTVVEAVVKNLPVQEVVLSLSKELVIRLNDNVTRKELESIKTNDAELLAAAPDIAGVIVTLKGSAEECVDEDGNKYDFVSRYFSPWFGISEDPVTGKQAIRFSLCV
;
A
#
# COMPACT_ATOMS: atom_id res chain seq x y z
N VAL A 1 17.11 6.11 7.94
CA VAL A 1 16.27 5.78 6.76
C VAL A 1 14.87 6.39 6.86
N HIS A 2 14.30 6.56 8.06
CA HIS A 2 12.93 7.02 8.28
C HIS A 2 12.60 8.47 7.88
N ASP A 3 13.50 9.45 8.06
CA ASP A 3 13.13 10.86 7.84
C ASP A 3 12.89 11.25 6.38
N LYS A 4 13.59 10.64 5.43
CA LYS A 4 13.50 11.03 4.01
C LYS A 4 12.15 10.68 3.38
N TYR A 5 11.56 9.56 3.78
CA TYR A 5 10.29 9.06 3.23
C TYR A 5 9.09 9.33 4.13
N LYS A 6 9.30 10.03 5.25
CA LYS A 6 8.22 10.39 6.18
C LYS A 6 7.12 11.19 5.48
N THR A 7 7.48 12.15 4.63
CA THR A 7 6.54 12.93 3.84
C THR A 7 5.69 12.06 2.91
N VAL A 8 6.28 11.02 2.32
CA VAL A 8 5.56 10.05 1.48
C VAL A 8 4.57 9.26 2.33
N VAL A 9 5.01 8.75 3.48
CA VAL A 9 4.15 7.99 4.40
C VAL A 9 2.99 8.86 4.89
N GLU A 10 3.23 10.12 5.25
CA GLU A 10 2.18 11.06 5.65
C GLU A 10 1.21 11.38 4.50
N ALA A 11 1.71 11.52 3.26
CA ALA A 11 0.86 11.76 2.09
C ALA A 11 -0.06 10.57 1.76
N VAL A 12 0.45 9.34 1.91
CA VAL A 12 -0.28 8.09 1.62
C VAL A 12 -1.24 7.76 2.75
N VAL A 13 -0.72 7.71 3.98
CA VAL A 13 -1.43 7.16 5.13
C VAL A 13 -2.27 8.22 5.84
N LYS A 14 -1.90 9.50 5.72
CA LYS A 14 -2.54 10.69 6.32
C LYS A 14 -2.75 10.59 7.83
N ASN A 15 -3.74 9.83 8.27
CA ASN A 15 -4.13 9.67 9.67
C ASN A 15 -4.23 8.21 10.12
N LEU A 16 -3.95 7.23 9.24
CA LEU A 16 -3.99 5.84 9.66
C LEU A 16 -2.74 5.47 10.47
N PRO A 17 -2.89 4.66 11.53
CA PRO A 17 -1.75 4.20 12.33
C PRO A 17 -0.86 3.28 11.50
N VAL A 18 0.41 3.68 11.33
CA VAL A 18 1.45 2.87 10.69
C VAL A 18 2.15 2.04 11.76
N GLN A 19 2.34 0.76 11.49
CA GLN A 19 3.11 -0.15 12.33
C GLN A 19 4.58 -0.16 11.93
N GLU A 20 4.88 -0.23 10.64
CA GLU A 20 6.26 -0.33 10.15
C GLU A 20 6.42 0.27 8.75
N VAL A 21 7.61 0.81 8.46
CA VAL A 21 7.98 1.30 7.13
C VAL A 21 9.35 0.73 6.76
N VAL A 22 9.42 0.06 5.62
CA VAL A 22 10.62 -0.61 5.12
C VAL A 22 10.88 -0.18 3.70
N LEU A 23 12.15 0.07 3.35
CA LEU A 23 12.56 0.29 1.98
C LEU A 23 13.21 -0.98 1.42
N SER A 24 12.66 -1.51 0.35
CA SER A 24 13.20 -2.68 -0.35
C SER A 24 14.43 -2.32 -1.20
N LEU A 25 15.24 -3.33 -1.53
CA LEU A 25 16.40 -3.17 -2.42
C LEU A 25 16.02 -2.67 -3.82
N SER A 26 14.81 -3.03 -4.27
CA SER A 26 14.20 -2.57 -5.52
C SER A 26 13.68 -1.13 -5.46
N LYS A 27 13.95 -0.39 -4.37
CA LYS A 27 13.46 0.98 -4.10
C LYS A 27 11.95 1.06 -3.95
N GLU A 28 11.31 0.00 -3.50
CA GLU A 28 9.89 -0.03 -3.17
C GLU A 28 9.70 0.26 -1.70
N LEU A 29 8.87 1.24 -1.37
CA LEU A 29 8.57 1.62 0.01
C LEU A 29 7.39 0.79 0.52
N VAL A 30 7.65 -0.15 1.42
CA VAL A 30 6.63 -1.01 2.03
C VAL A 30 6.18 -0.39 3.34
N ILE A 31 4.90 -0.07 3.45
CA ILE A 31 4.25 0.51 4.61
C ILE A 31 3.27 -0.51 5.17
N ARG A 32 3.53 -0.98 6.39
CA ARG A 32 2.63 -1.86 7.12
C ARG A 32 1.73 -1.03 8.03
N LEU A 33 0.43 -1.06 7.78
CA LEU A 33 -0.57 -0.45 8.64
C LEU A 33 -0.83 -1.30 9.88
N ASN A 34 -1.35 -0.66 10.92
CA ASN A 34 -1.74 -1.33 12.14
C ASN A 34 -2.96 -2.25 11.91
N ASP A 35 -3.02 -3.36 12.65
CA ASP A 35 -4.10 -4.34 12.61
C ASP A 35 -5.49 -3.74 12.99
N ASN A 36 -5.52 -2.55 13.62
CA ASN A 36 -6.75 -1.80 13.90
C ASN A 36 -7.37 -1.10 12.68
N VAL A 37 -6.70 -1.08 11.53
CA VAL A 37 -7.21 -0.43 10.32
C VAL A 37 -8.11 -1.39 9.55
N THR A 38 -9.30 -0.93 9.17
CA THR A 38 -10.24 -1.72 8.36
C THR A 38 -9.86 -1.72 6.88
N ARG A 39 -10.20 -2.78 6.15
CA ARG A 39 -10.03 -2.87 4.69
C ARG A 39 -10.57 -1.66 3.94
N LYS A 40 -11.75 -1.15 4.33
CA LYS A 40 -12.35 0.06 3.71
C LYS A 40 -11.44 1.28 3.82
N GLU A 41 -10.73 1.44 4.94
CA GLU A 41 -9.80 2.56 5.11
C GLU A 41 -8.62 2.42 4.14
N LEU A 42 -8.07 1.20 3.99
CA LEU A 42 -7.02 0.89 3.00
C LEU A 42 -7.49 1.16 1.56
N GLU A 43 -8.74 0.80 1.23
CA GLU A 43 -9.36 1.05 -0.09
C GLU A 43 -9.67 2.54 -0.30
N SER A 44 -9.98 3.28 0.77
CA SER A 44 -10.24 4.72 0.75
C SER A 44 -8.96 5.56 0.67
N ILE A 45 -7.77 4.96 0.85
CA ILE A 45 -6.50 5.64 0.64
C ILE A 45 -6.45 6.17 -0.80
N LYS A 46 -6.39 7.50 -0.89
CA LYS A 46 -6.10 8.21 -2.14
C LYS A 46 -4.76 8.90 -2.02
N THR A 47 -3.82 8.42 -2.82
CA THR A 47 -2.51 9.02 -2.98
C THR A 47 -2.55 10.12 -4.03
N ASN A 48 -1.72 11.14 -3.87
CA ASN A 48 -1.52 12.18 -4.87
C ASN A 48 -0.19 11.94 -5.58
N ASP A 49 -0.27 11.53 -6.84
CA ASP A 49 0.88 11.14 -7.68
C ASP A 49 1.95 12.23 -7.69
N ALA A 50 1.50 13.48 -7.83
CA ALA A 50 2.37 14.64 -7.92
C ALA A 50 3.14 14.88 -6.62
N GLU A 51 2.50 14.66 -5.47
CA GLU A 51 3.14 14.79 -4.16
C GLU A 51 4.12 13.64 -3.92
N LEU A 52 3.78 12.41 -4.33
CA LEU A 52 4.66 11.26 -4.23
C LEU A 52 5.93 11.43 -5.09
N LEU A 53 5.74 11.81 -6.36
CA LEU A 53 6.83 12.10 -7.31
C LEU A 53 7.75 13.21 -6.78
N ALA A 54 7.18 14.27 -6.19
CA ALA A 54 7.94 15.38 -5.64
C ALA A 54 8.67 15.01 -4.32
N ALA A 55 8.04 14.19 -3.48
CA ALA A 55 8.60 13.83 -2.17
C ALA A 55 9.76 12.82 -2.28
N ALA A 56 9.68 11.87 -3.21
CA ALA A 56 10.71 10.85 -3.39
C ALA A 56 10.87 10.46 -4.86
N PRO A 57 11.71 11.16 -5.64
CA PRO A 57 12.00 10.76 -7.02
C PRO A 57 12.86 9.49 -7.13
N ASP A 58 13.45 9.03 -6.02
CA ASP A 58 14.36 7.90 -5.97
C ASP A 58 13.70 6.55 -5.68
N ILE A 59 12.39 6.50 -5.43
CA ILE A 59 11.64 5.26 -5.19
C ILE A 59 10.93 4.79 -6.46
N ALA A 60 10.79 3.47 -6.60
CA ALA A 60 10.12 2.83 -7.74
C ALA A 60 8.61 2.72 -7.52
N GLY A 61 8.18 2.58 -6.26
CA GLY A 61 6.78 2.36 -5.90
C GLY A 61 6.57 2.42 -4.39
N VAL A 62 5.30 2.50 -3.99
CA VAL A 62 4.86 2.42 -2.60
C VAL A 62 3.87 1.27 -2.47
N ILE A 63 4.16 0.34 -1.56
CA ILE A 63 3.28 -0.77 -1.20
C ILE A 63 2.69 -0.45 0.17
N VAL A 64 1.37 -0.47 0.29
CA VAL A 64 0.68 -0.37 1.58
C VAL A 64 0.07 -1.72 1.91
N THR A 65 0.46 -2.32 3.02
CA THR A 65 -0.01 -3.63 3.48
C THR A 65 -0.83 -3.49 4.76
N LEU A 66 -1.86 -4.31 4.87
CA LEU A 66 -2.75 -4.41 6.03
C LEU A 66 -2.90 -5.88 6.38
N LYS A 67 -2.75 -6.23 7.66
CA LYS A 67 -3.01 -7.58 8.13
C LYS A 67 -4.50 -7.91 8.01
N GLY A 68 -4.81 -9.08 7.46
CA GLY A 68 -6.17 -9.54 7.32
C GLY A 68 -6.68 -10.10 8.64
N SER A 69 -7.65 -9.43 9.24
CA SER A 69 -8.43 -10.01 10.32
C SER A 69 -9.49 -10.92 9.71
N ALA A 70 -9.63 -12.13 10.25
CA ALA A 70 -10.46 -13.22 9.70
C ALA A 70 -11.95 -12.88 9.50
N GLU A 71 -12.39 -11.73 10.02
CA GLU A 71 -13.77 -11.24 10.02
C GLU A 71 -14.02 -10.21 8.90
N GLU A 72 -13.00 -9.47 8.47
CA GLU A 72 -13.13 -8.35 7.51
C GLU A 72 -12.44 -8.62 6.16
N CYS A 73 -11.54 -9.60 6.11
CA CYS A 73 -10.81 -9.99 4.91
C CYS A 73 -11.33 -11.31 4.36
N VAL A 74 -12.62 -11.32 4.00
CA VAL A 74 -13.29 -12.44 3.34
C VAL A 74 -13.68 -11.98 1.93
N ASP A 75 -13.32 -12.77 0.92
CA ASP A 75 -13.74 -12.53 -0.45
C ASP A 75 -15.24 -12.82 -0.64
N GLU A 76 -15.83 -12.39 -1.75
CA GLU A 76 -17.24 -12.73 -2.08
C GLU A 76 -17.49 -14.25 -2.13
N ASP A 77 -16.43 -15.04 -2.33
CA ASP A 77 -16.42 -16.50 -2.38
C ASP A 77 -16.15 -17.15 -0.99
N GLY A 78 -16.06 -16.37 0.10
CA GLY A 78 -15.80 -16.89 1.45
C GLY A 78 -14.34 -17.17 1.77
N ASN A 79 -13.41 -16.81 0.87
CA ASN A 79 -11.98 -17.04 1.05
C ASN A 79 -11.38 -16.00 2.00
N LYS A 80 -10.77 -16.47 3.08
CA LYS A 80 -10.07 -15.64 4.06
C LYS A 80 -8.70 -15.25 3.53
N TYR A 81 -8.32 -13.99 3.68
CA TYR A 81 -6.98 -13.51 3.37
C TYR A 81 -6.19 -13.25 4.65
N ASP A 82 -4.93 -13.68 4.64
CA ASP A 82 -3.99 -13.40 5.74
C ASP A 82 -3.54 -11.93 5.77
N PHE A 83 -3.56 -11.25 4.62
CA PHE A 83 -3.29 -9.81 4.48
C PHE A 83 -3.79 -9.28 3.13
N VAL A 84 -3.93 -7.96 3.06
CA VAL A 84 -4.34 -7.22 1.86
C VAL A 84 -3.31 -6.13 1.61
N SER A 85 -2.96 -5.87 0.36
CA SER A 85 -2.04 -4.79 0.02
C SER A 85 -2.41 -4.07 -1.26
N ARG A 86 -2.01 -2.80 -1.36
CA ARG A 86 -2.15 -1.95 -2.53
C ARG A 86 -0.79 -1.45 -2.99
N TYR A 87 -0.62 -1.32 -4.31
CA TYR A 87 0.63 -0.88 -4.93
C TYR A 87 0.39 0.43 -5.70
N PHE A 88 1.20 1.44 -5.41
CA PHE A 88 1.17 2.75 -6.04
C PHE A 88 2.49 3.02 -6.74
N SER A 89 2.45 3.36 -8.03
CA SER A 89 3.66 3.47 -8.86
C SER A 89 3.61 4.66 -9.82
N PRO A 90 3.41 5.90 -9.31
CA PRO A 90 3.31 7.10 -10.13
C PRO A 90 4.57 7.39 -10.95
N TRP A 91 5.75 6.90 -10.52
CA TRP A 91 7.02 7.02 -11.27
C TRP A 91 7.01 6.34 -12.63
N PHE A 92 6.16 5.33 -12.80
CA PHE A 92 5.97 4.65 -14.09
C PHE A 92 4.81 5.25 -14.90
N GLY A 93 4.26 6.40 -14.49
CA GLY A 93 3.14 7.07 -15.14
C GLY A 93 1.77 6.45 -14.84
N ILE A 94 1.70 5.57 -13.82
CA ILE A 94 0.48 4.88 -13.39
C ILE A 94 0.14 5.39 -11.98
N SER A 95 -0.84 6.30 -11.92
CA SER A 95 -1.30 6.97 -10.68
C SER A 95 -1.76 5.96 -9.61
N GLU A 96 -2.54 4.99 -10.06
CA GLU A 96 -3.02 3.84 -9.31
C GLU A 96 -3.27 2.80 -10.40
N ASP A 97 -2.87 1.54 -10.22
CA ASP A 97 -3.15 0.51 -11.22
C ASP A 97 -4.56 -0.06 -10.93
N PRO A 98 -5.61 0.26 -11.71
CA PRO A 98 -6.91 -0.40 -11.60
C PRO A 98 -6.92 -1.80 -12.24
N VAL A 99 -5.78 -2.44 -12.50
CA VAL A 99 -5.66 -3.68 -13.28
C VAL A 99 -6.13 -3.47 -14.72
N THR A 100 -5.20 -3.18 -15.64
CA THR A 100 -5.47 -3.45 -17.05
C THR A 100 -5.43 -4.97 -17.29
N GLY A 101 -6.57 -5.61 -17.08
CA GLY A 101 -6.94 -6.87 -17.71
C GLY A 101 -6.56 -8.15 -16.98
N LYS A 102 -7.49 -8.66 -16.17
CA LYS A 102 -7.58 -10.05 -15.65
C LYS A 102 -6.43 -10.46 -14.72
N GLN A 103 -6.80 -10.89 -13.53
CA GLN A 103 -5.95 -11.13 -12.36
C GLN A 103 -5.80 -9.87 -11.53
N ALA A 104 -6.68 -9.78 -10.54
CA ALA A 104 -6.37 -9.15 -9.28
C ALA A 104 -4.89 -9.40 -8.96
N ILE A 105 -4.13 -8.33 -8.83
CA ILE A 105 -2.99 -8.30 -7.91
C ILE A 105 -3.55 -8.40 -6.49
N ARG A 106 -4.19 -9.56 -6.20
CA ARG A 106 -4.08 -10.28 -4.94
C ARG A 106 -2.58 -10.49 -4.80
N PHE A 107 -1.87 -9.55 -4.18
CA PHE A 107 -0.62 -9.89 -3.54
C PHE A 107 -0.99 -10.85 -2.39
N SER A 108 -1.13 -12.13 -2.73
CA SER A 108 -0.82 -13.22 -1.83
C SER A 108 0.70 -13.36 -1.85
N LEU A 109 1.41 -12.35 -1.34
CA LEU A 109 2.74 -12.54 -0.81
C LEU A 109 2.67 -13.39 0.48
N CYS A 110 2.40 -14.69 0.34
CA CYS A 110 2.81 -15.63 1.37
C CYS A 110 4.34 -15.50 1.47
N VAL A 111 4.82 -14.81 2.50
CA VAL A 111 6.22 -14.92 2.92
C VAL A 111 6.39 -16.27 3.59
#